data_AF-A0A2W7RHP8-F1
#
_entry.id   AF-A0A2W7RHP8-F1
#
_cell.length_a   1.000
_cell.length_b   1.000
_cell.length_c   1.000
_cell.angle_alpha   90.00
_cell.angle_beta   90.00
_cell.angle_gamma   90.00
#
_symmetry.space_group_name_H-M   'P 1'
#
loop_
_entity.id
_entity.type
_entity.pdbx_description
1 polymer ?
#
loop_
_entity_poly.entity_id
_entity_poly.type
_entity_poly.pdbx_seq_one_letter_code
_entity_poly.pdbx_strand_id
1 'polypeptide(L)'
;MKKHQAKPALPKKPTPFIYRSFFNFWLAIVLPATLTALVVSKLYYNNTINFEPLKQPNTWLYFAILQVFLSFFTYLWVYRIKSKEYKS
;
A
#
# COMPACT_ATOMS: atom_id res chain seq x y z
N MET A 1 -28.27 42.48 12.10
CA MET A 1 -27.78 41.62 10.99
C MET A 1 -26.40 41.09 11.34
N LYS A 2 -26.27 39.81 11.72
CA LYS A 2 -24.96 39.19 11.99
C LYS A 2 -24.32 38.81 10.65
N LYS A 3 -23.23 39.49 10.28
CA LYS A 3 -22.40 39.11 9.12
C LYS A 3 -21.78 37.76 9.43
N HIS A 4 -22.22 36.72 8.73
CA HIS A 4 -21.51 35.44 8.70
C HIS A 4 -20.15 35.68 8.06
N GLN A 5 -19.11 35.80 8.88
CA GLN A 5 -17.73 35.80 8.39
C GLN A 5 -17.47 34.41 7.80
N ALA A 6 -17.39 34.33 6.47
CA ALA A 6 -16.90 33.15 5.79
C ALA A 6 -15.47 32.88 6.29
N LYS A 7 -15.25 31.74 6.93
CA LYS A 7 -13.91 31.32 7.35
C LYS A 7 -13.00 31.31 6.12
N PRO A 8 -11.76 31.84 6.21
CA PRO A 8 -10.82 31.78 5.10
C PRO A 8 -10.61 30.31 4.72
N ALA A 9 -10.73 30.01 3.43
CA ALA A 9 -10.44 28.68 2.91
C ALA A 9 -8.99 28.33 3.23
N LEU A 10 -8.79 27.32 4.07
CA LEU A 10 -7.45 26.79 4.37
C LEU A 10 -6.76 26.40 3.06
N PRO A 11 -5.46 26.68 2.89
CA PRO A 11 -4.75 26.33 1.66
C PRO A 11 -4.81 24.82 1.46
N LYS A 12 -5.36 24.40 0.31
CA LYS A 12 -5.41 22.99 -0.10
C LYS A 12 -3.98 22.47 -0.16
N LYS A 13 -3.62 21.59 0.77
CA LYS A 13 -2.30 20.94 0.77
C LYS A 13 -2.21 20.05 -0.48
N PRO A 14 -1.07 20.05 -1.19
CA PRO A 14 -0.90 19.21 -2.37
C PRO A 14 -1.05 17.73 -1.97
N THR A 15 -1.77 16.97 -2.80
CA THR A 15 -1.97 15.53 -2.58
C THR A 15 -0.61 14.82 -2.69
N PRO A 16 -0.16 14.10 -1.64
CA PRO A 16 1.12 13.38 -1.69
C PRO A 16 1.13 12.34 -2.82
N PHE A 17 2.30 12.09 -3.42
CA PHE A 17 2.48 11.16 -4.55
C PHE A 17 1.82 9.80 -4.31
N ILE A 18 1.96 9.28 -3.09
CA ILE A 18 1.42 7.99 -2.63
C ILE A 18 -0.11 7.95 -2.75
N TYR A 19 -0.80 9.05 -2.43
CA TYR A 19 -2.27 9.11 -2.39
C TYR A 19 -2.89 9.70 -3.67
N ARG A 20 -2.06 10.03 -4.66
CA ARG A 20 -2.51 10.58 -5.95
C ARG A 20 -3.24 9.52 -6.79
N SER A 21 -2.79 8.28 -6.74
CA SER A 21 -3.42 7.15 -7.43
C SER A 21 -3.22 5.86 -6.61
N PHE A 22 -4.12 4.89 -6.82
CA PHE A 22 -3.99 3.59 -6.18
C PHE A 22 -2.72 2.86 -6.66
N PHE A 23 -2.35 3.05 -7.92
CA PHE A 23 -1.13 2.47 -8.48
C PHE A 23 0.14 2.98 -7.77
N ASN A 24 0.22 4.27 -7.47
CA ASN A 24 1.35 4.84 -6.72
C ASN A 24 1.41 4.29 -5.29
N PHE A 25 0.26 4.18 -4.64
CA PHE A 25 0.15 3.55 -3.31
C PHE A 25 0.58 2.09 -3.34
N TRP A 26 0.11 1.33 -4.33
CA TRP A 26 0.43 -0.07 -4.52
C TRP A 26 1.93 -0.27 -4.72
N LEU A 27 2.56 0.51 -5.60
CA LEU A 27 4.01 0.48 -5.84
C LEU A 27 4.83 0.85 -4.61
N ALA A 28 4.39 1.84 -3.84
CA ALA A 28 5.15 2.36 -2.70
C ALA A 28 4.98 1.53 -1.41
N ILE A 29 3.87 0.81 -1.26
CA ILE A 29 3.50 0.15 0.01
C ILE A 29 3.25 -1.33 -0.18
N VAL A 30 2.37 -1.71 -1.10
CA VAL A 30 1.94 -3.10 -1.24
C VAL A 30 3.05 -3.96 -1.85
N LEU A 31 3.66 -3.50 -2.94
CA LEU A 31 4.73 -4.22 -3.63
C LEU A 31 5.96 -4.44 -2.73
N PRO A 32 6.50 -3.44 -2.01
CA PRO A 32 7.65 -3.66 -1.13
C PRO A 32 7.32 -4.56 0.06
N ALA A 33 6.13 -4.41 0.65
CA ALA A 33 5.70 -5.23 1.78
C ALA A 33 5.56 -6.71 1.39
N THR A 34 4.96 -7.00 0.25
CA THR A 34 4.81 -8.37 -0.26
C THR A 34 6.15 -8.98 -0.68
N LEU A 35 7.05 -8.20 -1.28
CA LEU A 35 8.43 -8.66 -1.56
C LEU A 35 9.17 -9.01 -0.28
N THR A 36 9.09 -8.14 0.74
CA THR A 36 9.72 -8.38 2.04
C THR A 36 9.15 -9.64 2.69
N ALA A 37 7.82 -9.81 2.70
CA ALA A 37 7.18 -11.00 3.23
C ALA A 37 7.62 -12.28 2.51
N LEU A 38 7.80 -12.22 1.19
CA LEU A 38 8.25 -13.35 0.40
C LEU A 38 9.72 -13.70 0.67
N VAL A 39 10.58 -12.68 0.75
CA VAL A 39 11.99 -12.81 1.13
C VAL A 39 12.09 -13.43 2.53
N VAL A 40 11.40 -12.89 3.53
CA VAL A 40 11.37 -13.42 4.90
C VAL A 40 10.84 -14.85 4.93
N SER A 41 9.71 -15.13 4.27
CA SER A 41 9.11 -16.47 4.27
C SER A 41 10.03 -17.54 3.68
N LYS A 42 10.82 -17.21 2.65
CA LYS A 42 11.73 -18.16 2.01
C LYS A 42 13.11 -18.19 2.66
N LEU A 43 13.62 -17.08 3.21
CA LEU A 43 14.86 -17.08 4.00
C LEU A 43 14.73 -17.84 5.33
N TYR A 44 13.55 -17.83 5.94
CA TYR A 44 13.29 -18.58 7.18
C TYR A 44 12.80 -20.01 6.92
N TYR A 45 12.80 -20.47 5.67
CA TYR A 45 12.42 -21.85 5.37
C TYR A 45 13.56 -22.78 5.79
N ASN A 46 13.29 -23.62 6.81
CA ASN A 46 14.24 -24.62 7.30
C ASN A 46 15.53 -24.04 7.94
N ASN A 47 15.47 -22.85 8.56
CA ASN A 47 16.61 -22.15 9.19
C ASN A 47 17.84 -21.94 8.27
N THR A 48 17.64 -22.00 6.95
CA THR A 48 18.70 -21.83 5.96
C THR A 48 18.26 -20.84 4.89
N ILE A 49 19.20 -20.00 4.45
CA ILE A 49 18.97 -19.07 3.35
C ILE A 49 18.99 -19.88 2.05
N ASN A 50 17.84 -20.38 1.61
CA ASN A 50 17.71 -21.10 0.34
C ASN A 50 16.82 -20.33 -0.64
N PHE A 51 17.35 -20.07 -1.84
CA PHE A 51 16.65 -19.38 -2.94
C PHE A 51 15.92 -20.35 -3.88
N GLU A 52 16.13 -21.67 -3.78
CA GLU A 52 15.40 -22.67 -4.57
C GLU A 52 13.86 -22.55 -4.49
N PRO A 53 13.26 -22.27 -3.33
CA PRO A 53 11.82 -22.09 -3.24
C PRO A 53 11.29 -20.93 -4.09
N LEU A 54 12.12 -19.91 -4.42
CA LEU A 54 11.72 -18.79 -5.27
C LEU A 54 11.57 -19.18 -6.75
N LYS A 55 12.22 -20.26 -7.17
CA LYS A 55 12.12 -20.78 -8.54
C LYS A 55 10.86 -21.62 -8.75
N GLN A 56 10.14 -21.96 -7.68
CA GLN A 56 8.92 -22.76 -7.78
C GLN A 56 7.74 -21.91 -8.25
N PRO A 57 6.95 -22.38 -9.22
CA PRO A 57 5.79 -21.66 -9.73
C PRO A 57 4.74 -21.39 -8.65
N ASN A 58 4.60 -22.29 -7.67
CA ASN A 58 3.70 -22.09 -6.53
C ASN A 58 4.06 -20.84 -5.71
N THR A 59 5.34 -20.48 -5.59
CA THR A 59 5.76 -19.28 -4.84
C THR A 59 5.22 -18.00 -5.49
N TRP A 60 5.18 -17.95 -6.82
CA TRP A 60 4.60 -16.84 -7.56
C TRP A 60 3.08 -16.78 -7.44
N LEU A 61 2.42 -17.94 -7.35
CA LEU A 61 0.99 -18.01 -7.05
C LEU A 61 0.69 -17.47 -5.64
N TYR A 62 1.44 -17.92 -4.63
CA TYR A 62 1.33 -17.38 -3.27
C TYR A 62 1.62 -15.88 -3.22
N PHE A 63 2.61 -15.40 -3.98
CA PHE A 63 2.89 -13.99 -4.12
C PHE A 63 1.71 -13.21 -4.70
N ALA A 64 1.10 -13.71 -5.79
CA ALA A 64 -0.06 -13.08 -6.41
C ALA A 64 -1.27 -13.05 -5.48
N ILE A 65 -1.51 -14.12 -4.73
CA ILE A 65 -2.58 -14.17 -3.73
C ILE A 65 -2.32 -13.14 -2.61
N LEU A 66 -1.09 -13.12 -2.06
CA LEU A 66 -0.69 -12.18 -1.02
C LEU A 66 -0.84 -10.73 -1.50
N GLN A 67 -0.43 -10.45 -2.74
CA GLN A 67 -0.60 -9.17 -3.43
C GLN A 67 -2.06 -8.72 -3.45
N VAL A 68 -2.99 -9.59 -3.85
CA VAL A 68 -4.42 -9.25 -3.91
C VAL A 68 -4.98 -8.95 -2.52
N PHE A 69 -4.72 -9.81 -1.54
CA PHE A 69 -5.20 -9.62 -0.18
C PHE A 69 -4.62 -8.34 0.45
N LEU A 70 -3.30 -8.17 0.39
CA LEU A 70 -2.64 -7.01 0.99
C LEU A 70 -3.09 -5.72 0.30
N SER A 71 -3.22 -5.71 -1.02
CA SER A 71 -3.79 -4.59 -1.79
C SER A 71 -5.17 -4.21 -1.29
N PHE A 72 -6.06 -5.19 -1.14
CA PHE A 72 -7.45 -4.96 -0.76
C PHE A 72 -7.57 -4.37 0.65
N PHE A 73 -6.88 -4.97 1.64
CA PHE A 73 -6.94 -4.50 3.02
C PHE A 73 -6.28 -3.13 3.18
N THR A 74 -5.10 -2.93 2.61
CA THR A 74 -4.40 -1.64 2.68
C THR A 74 -5.14 -0.54 1.91
N TYR A 75 -5.86 -0.89 0.85
CA TYR A 75 -6.74 0.03 0.14
C TYR A 75 -7.88 0.52 1.04
N LEU A 76 -8.62 -0.41 1.68
CA LEU A 76 -9.75 -0.08 2.52
C LEU A 76 -9.34 0.69 3.79
N TRP A 77 -8.25 0.25 4.43
CA TRP A 77 -7.81 0.78 5.71
C TRP A 77 -7.03 2.08 5.58
N VAL A 78 -6.09 2.16 4.63
CA VAL A 78 -5.14 3.28 4.56
C VAL A 78 -5.47 4.19 3.40
N TYR A 79 -5.46 3.67 2.18
CA TYR A 79 -5.58 4.51 0.97
C TYR A 79 -6.91 5.25 0.92
N ARG A 80 -8.04 4.57 1.17
CA ARG A 80 -9.37 5.18 1.11
C ARG A 80 -9.56 6.29 2.15
N ILE A 81 -9.01 6.11 3.35
CA ILE A 81 -9.13 7.09 4.44
C ILE A 81 -8.24 8.29 4.14
N LYS A 82 -6.95 8.04 3.85
CA LYS A 82 -5.95 9.10 3.62
C LYS A 82 -6.18 9.86 2.32
N SER A 83 -6.54 9.21 1.22
CA SER A 83 -6.80 9.90 -0.05
C SER A 83 -7.97 10.89 0.02
N LYS A 84 -8.97 10.63 0.87
CA LYS A 84 -10.06 11.59 1.12
C LYS A 84 -9.57 12.85 1.83
N GLU A 85 -8.62 12.72 2.75
CA GLU A 85 -8.01 13.83 3.49
C GLU A 85 -7.31 14.82 2.54
N TYR A 86 -6.76 14.33 1.43
CA TYR A 86 -5.98 15.12 0.47
C TYR A 86 -6.73 15.52 -0.81
N LYS A 87 -7.97 15.07 -1.00
CA LYS A 87 -8.83 15.44 -2.14
C LYS A 87 -9.68 16.70 -1.88
N SER A 88 -9.45 17.40 -0.76
CA SER A 88 -10.22 18.60 -0.36
C SER A 88 -10.07 19.79 -1.28
#